data_AF-A0A2K8DNM4-F1
#
_entry.id   AF-A0A2K8DNM4-F1
#
_cell.length_a   1.000
_cell.length_b   1.000
_cell.length_c   1.000
_cell.angle_alpha   90.00
_cell.angle_beta   90.00
_cell.angle_gamma   90.00
#
_symmetry.space_group_name_H-M   'P 1'
#
loop_
_entity.id
_entity.type
_entity.pdbx_description
1 polymer ?
#
loop_
_entity_poly.entity_id
_entity_poly.type
_entity_poly.pdbx_seq_one_letter_code
_entity_poly.pdbx_strand_id
1 'polypeptide(L)'
;LRDEEGEAHSDDSTASDDDGSGDGGGCRSPQSSTQSDEEVLLNGFGIHVIEGDLQKEYLGLSERDLETLKANVTVVVNCAASINFDDPFPQLFDQNVVGALRVIQLAMSCEGVRSSGCFVHVSTAYANSNRSGVIEEKLYESDIDHEHTFSELGRTTGEEHERLAEQLRVRYGHPNHYTFTKCLAEHLIDSRHGDMPTLIVRPSIIGSTYKTPFQGWTYAPQGFGTLVAVGAFGGSLRLPSDGMAIGDVIPSDYVASAIIKGAVAMAGRVGHLEVMHVASSHTNPITWNELARHAVKAITQQNSQNRIPKKYMIGPRLVVKWCASSKRYAVLHAMNDAAVVVGHSVAARLSGVLPSQGRQLSKLFKFLGRRQNVLKLLHPFICNQWTFKTDKMSQLARGDDEPDFPLDVENIDWEPWCKDYLEGLCRYSLIPTLERITARDEELPQSKQPLKPSTFDTMSPSRMSIASTCTGSPSSNRTRRRLAVKTNQRRDRGVDG
;
A
#
# COMPACT_ATOMS: atom_id res chain seq x y z
N LEU A 1 8.16 -8.00 4.28
CA LEU A 1 8.83 -9.32 4.41
C LEU A 1 9.31 -9.80 3.03
N ARG A 2 10.35 -9.13 2.53
CA ARG A 2 11.39 -9.71 1.69
C ARG A 2 12.63 -9.53 2.54
N ASP A 3 13.37 -10.59 2.77
CA ASP A 3 14.57 -10.55 3.59
C ASP A 3 15.79 -10.34 2.69
N GLU A 4 16.83 -9.73 3.24
CA GLU A 4 18.08 -9.41 2.54
C GLU A 4 19.05 -10.59 2.66
N GLU A 5 19.61 -11.06 1.54
CA GLU A 5 20.79 -11.93 1.54
C GLU A 5 21.81 -11.40 0.51
N GLY A 6 22.70 -10.53 0.99
CA GLY A 6 23.92 -10.15 0.29
C GLY A 6 25.12 -10.76 1.01
N GLU A 7 25.60 -11.91 0.53
CA GLU A 7 26.79 -12.54 1.11
C GLU A 7 28.05 -11.71 0.79
N ALA A 8 28.71 -11.22 1.83
CA ALA A 8 29.99 -10.55 1.72
C ALA A 8 31.13 -11.58 1.74
N HIS A 9 31.83 -11.75 0.63
CA HIS A 9 33.13 -12.43 0.62
C HIS A 9 34.25 -11.42 0.91
N SER A 10 34.83 -11.55 2.10
CA SER A 10 36.12 -10.96 2.44
C SER A 10 37.26 -11.77 1.83
N ASP A 11 38.25 -11.10 1.27
CA ASP A 11 39.64 -11.58 1.27
C ASP A 11 40.57 -10.39 1.59
N ASP A 12 41.59 -10.65 2.40
CA ASP A 12 42.53 -9.67 2.93
C ASP A 12 43.96 -10.12 2.61
N SER A 13 44.74 -9.29 1.91
CA SER A 13 46.20 -9.44 1.81
C SER A 13 46.88 -8.18 1.24
N THR A 14 47.47 -7.40 2.15
CA THR A 14 48.85 -6.85 2.09
C THR A 14 49.44 -6.43 0.74
N ALA A 15 49.79 -5.13 0.62
CA ALA A 15 50.55 -4.57 -0.50
C ALA A 15 52.08 -4.81 -0.42
N SER A 16 52.76 -4.73 -1.57
CA SER A 16 54.22 -4.47 -1.68
C SER A 16 54.63 -3.94 -3.07
N ASP A 17 54.92 -2.65 -3.12
CA ASP A 17 56.01 -1.92 -3.81
C ASP A 17 56.44 -2.18 -5.29
N ASP A 18 56.64 -1.03 -5.97
CA ASP A 18 57.63 -0.63 -6.99
C ASP A 18 57.67 -1.09 -8.48
N ASP A 19 57.70 -0.05 -9.33
CA ASP A 19 58.42 0.18 -10.61
C ASP A 19 58.40 -0.82 -11.80
N GLY A 20 58.21 -0.28 -13.03
CA GLY A 20 58.53 -1.01 -14.27
C GLY A 20 57.89 -0.51 -15.58
N SER A 21 58.40 0.58 -16.15
CA SER A 21 58.05 1.12 -17.49
C SER A 21 57.81 0.10 -18.63
N GLY A 22 56.77 0.30 -19.46
CA GLY A 22 56.58 -0.39 -20.74
C GLY A 22 55.51 0.23 -21.64
N ASP A 23 55.86 0.53 -22.90
CA ASP A 23 54.96 1.10 -23.93
C ASP A 23 54.34 0.00 -24.82
N GLY A 24 53.18 0.28 -25.43
CA GLY A 24 52.68 -0.48 -26.58
C GLY A 24 51.17 -0.77 -26.65
N GLY A 25 50.53 -0.30 -27.73
CA GLY A 25 49.41 -1.01 -28.37
C GLY A 25 48.03 -0.90 -27.69
N GLY A 26 47.28 0.16 -28.01
CA GLY A 26 45.96 0.38 -27.42
C GLY A 26 44.88 -0.64 -27.83
N CYS A 27 44.00 -0.95 -26.86
CA CYS A 27 42.66 -1.44 -27.12
C CYS A 27 41.68 -0.64 -26.26
N ARG A 28 40.94 0.31 -26.86
CA ARG A 28 39.82 0.97 -26.17
C ARG A 28 38.66 -0.02 -26.10
N SER A 29 38.45 -0.65 -24.95
CA SER A 29 37.17 -1.27 -24.64
C SER A 29 36.09 -0.17 -24.69
N PRO A 30 35.05 -0.31 -25.53
CA PRO A 30 33.99 0.68 -25.56
C PRO A 30 33.17 0.57 -24.26
N GLN A 31 32.97 1.70 -23.59
CA GLN A 31 31.89 1.82 -22.61
C GLN A 31 30.57 1.75 -23.37
N SER A 32 30.03 0.54 -23.54
CA SER A 32 28.77 0.31 -24.24
C SER A 32 27.61 0.72 -23.33
N SER A 33 27.31 2.02 -23.29
CA SER A 33 26.04 2.55 -22.78
C SER A 33 24.91 2.21 -23.76
N THR A 34 24.61 0.93 -23.88
CA THR A 34 23.40 0.45 -24.56
C THR A 34 22.21 0.80 -23.67
N GLN A 35 21.59 1.96 -23.93
CA GLN A 35 20.25 2.28 -23.45
C GLN A 35 19.32 1.10 -23.79
N SER A 36 18.39 0.77 -22.91
CA SER A 36 17.49 -0.37 -23.17
C SER A 36 16.51 -0.03 -24.29
N ASP A 37 15.97 -1.04 -24.98
CA ASP A 37 14.92 -0.83 -25.99
C ASP A 37 13.69 -0.12 -25.39
N GLU A 38 13.42 -0.34 -24.10
CA GLU A 38 12.38 0.36 -23.34
C GLU A 38 12.73 1.84 -23.13
N GLU A 39 13.97 2.16 -22.77
CA GLU A 39 14.44 3.53 -22.58
C GLU A 39 14.43 4.31 -23.91
N VAL A 40 14.85 3.68 -25.01
CA VAL A 40 14.77 4.25 -26.37
C VAL A 40 13.31 4.50 -26.77
N LEU A 41 12.40 3.57 -26.48
CA LEU A 41 10.98 3.72 -26.75
C LEU A 41 10.36 4.88 -25.95
N LEU A 42 10.65 4.95 -24.65
CA LEU A 42 10.13 6.01 -23.75
C LEU A 42 10.66 7.39 -24.13
N ASN A 43 11.96 7.52 -24.43
CA ASN A 43 12.55 8.75 -24.96
C ASN A 43 11.88 9.19 -26.27
N GLY A 44 11.44 8.24 -27.12
CA GLY A 44 10.65 8.52 -28.33
C GLY A 44 9.28 9.17 -28.09
N PHE A 45 8.75 9.07 -26.86
CA PHE A 45 7.54 9.77 -26.41
C PHE A 45 7.84 10.99 -25.51
N GLY A 46 9.11 11.37 -25.35
CA GLY A 46 9.53 12.42 -24.41
C GLY A 46 9.44 12.01 -22.93
N ILE A 47 9.37 10.71 -22.64
CA ILE A 47 9.30 10.17 -21.28
C ILE A 47 10.72 9.82 -20.82
N HIS A 48 11.20 10.52 -19.80
CA HIS A 48 12.46 10.22 -19.14
C HIS A 48 12.20 9.53 -17.79
N VAL A 49 12.89 8.43 -17.53
CA VAL A 49 12.82 7.69 -16.26
C VAL A 49 14.07 7.99 -15.45
N ILE A 50 13.89 8.36 -14.18
CA ILE A 50 14.98 8.67 -13.24
C ILE A 50 14.74 7.82 -11.99
N GLU A 51 15.77 7.14 -11.49
CA GLU A 51 15.67 6.36 -10.26
C GLU A 51 15.63 7.29 -9.03
N GLY A 52 14.75 6.98 -8.08
CA GLY A 52 14.60 7.76 -6.85
C GLY A 52 13.78 7.03 -5.79
N ASP A 53 13.89 7.48 -4.55
CA ASP A 53 13.27 6.90 -3.36
C ASP A 53 12.83 8.02 -2.41
N LEU A 54 11.54 8.07 -2.07
CA LEU A 54 10.97 9.04 -1.14
C LEU A 54 11.63 9.03 0.25
N GLN A 55 12.31 7.96 0.62
CA GLN A 55 12.89 7.75 1.96
C GLN A 55 14.30 8.33 2.07
N LYS A 56 14.95 8.66 0.94
CA LYS A 56 16.34 9.17 0.88
C LYS A 56 16.38 10.70 0.84
N GLU A 57 17.47 11.28 1.32
CA GLU A 57 17.76 12.71 1.10
C GLU A 57 17.83 13.02 -0.40
N TYR A 58 17.35 14.21 -0.80
CA TYR A 58 17.21 14.62 -2.21
C TYR A 58 16.48 13.58 -3.10
N LEU A 59 15.59 12.79 -2.51
CA LEU A 59 14.89 11.66 -3.15
C LEU A 59 15.85 10.59 -3.72
N GLY A 60 17.10 10.54 -3.27
CA GLY A 60 18.13 9.63 -3.80
C GLY A 60 18.61 9.95 -5.22
N LEU A 61 18.24 11.10 -5.77
CA LEU A 61 18.61 11.55 -7.11
C LEU A 61 20.12 11.85 -7.21
N SER A 62 20.70 11.71 -8.41
CA SER A 62 22.04 12.24 -8.65
C SER A 62 22.03 13.77 -8.71
N GLU A 63 23.17 14.41 -8.41
CA GLU A 63 23.31 15.88 -8.52
C GLU A 63 22.99 16.38 -9.93
N ARG A 64 23.36 15.62 -10.96
CA ARG A 64 23.04 15.91 -12.36
C ARG A 64 21.53 15.92 -12.61
N ASP A 65 20.81 14.93 -12.11
CA ASP A 65 19.37 14.81 -12.31
C ASP A 65 18.63 15.89 -11.51
N LEU A 66 19.11 16.17 -10.30
CA LEU A 66 18.61 17.24 -9.44
C LEU A 66 18.70 18.63 -10.12
N GLU A 67 19.85 18.99 -10.70
CA GLU A 67 19.99 20.24 -11.47
C GLU A 67 19.16 20.22 -12.77
N THR A 68 19.07 19.08 -13.45
CA THR A 68 18.23 18.92 -14.64
C THR A 68 16.76 19.17 -14.32
N LEU A 69 16.26 18.66 -13.19
CA LEU A 69 14.89 18.86 -12.73
C LEU A 69 14.65 20.31 -12.31
N LYS A 70 15.54 20.91 -11.51
CA LYS A 70 15.47 22.33 -11.10
C LYS A 70 15.33 23.30 -12.28
N ALA A 71 16.09 23.05 -13.34
CA ALA A 71 16.16 23.92 -14.51
C ALA A 71 14.97 23.77 -15.48
N ASN A 72 14.36 22.59 -15.58
CA ASN A 72 13.39 22.28 -16.65
C ASN A 72 11.96 22.01 -16.17
N VAL A 73 11.73 21.67 -14.90
CA VAL A 73 10.40 21.27 -14.42
C VAL A 73 9.51 22.48 -14.12
N THR A 74 8.32 22.50 -14.72
CA THR A 74 7.25 23.46 -14.46
C THR A 74 6.11 22.89 -13.62
N VAL A 75 5.86 21.58 -13.65
CA VAL A 75 4.79 20.93 -12.86
C VAL A 75 5.35 19.71 -12.13
N VAL A 76 5.12 19.63 -10.83
CA VAL A 76 5.48 18.45 -10.01
C VAL A 76 4.20 17.83 -9.47
N VAL A 77 3.90 16.58 -9.87
CA VAL A 77 2.74 15.82 -9.39
C VAL A 77 3.20 14.75 -8.39
N ASN A 78 3.02 15.03 -7.10
CA ASN A 78 3.28 14.09 -6.03
C ASN A 78 2.11 13.12 -5.83
N CYS A 79 2.12 12.05 -6.64
CA CYS A 79 1.25 10.87 -6.48
C CYS A 79 1.81 9.83 -5.48
N ALA A 80 3.05 9.98 -5.02
CA ALA A 80 3.78 8.90 -4.37
C ALA A 80 3.45 8.82 -2.86
N ALA A 81 3.03 7.62 -2.42
CA ALA A 81 2.62 7.30 -1.06
C ALA A 81 2.51 5.78 -0.89
N SER A 82 2.67 5.26 0.34
CA SER A 82 2.07 3.98 0.68
C SER A 82 0.58 4.15 0.98
N ILE A 83 -0.20 3.32 0.29
CA ILE A 83 -1.64 3.13 0.47
C ILE A 83 -1.96 1.78 1.16
N ASN A 84 -0.94 1.07 1.67
CA ASN A 84 -1.14 -0.18 2.38
C ASN A 84 -1.41 0.06 3.87
N PHE A 85 -2.64 -0.20 4.30
CA PHE A 85 -3.08 -0.05 5.69
C PHE A 85 -2.48 -1.09 6.65
N ASP A 86 -1.84 -2.15 6.13
CA ASP A 86 -1.10 -3.16 6.91
C ASP A 86 0.39 -2.80 7.10
N ASP A 87 0.89 -1.67 6.57
CA ASP A 87 2.28 -1.21 6.77
C ASP A 87 2.50 -0.64 8.20
N PRO A 88 3.69 -0.82 8.81
CA PRO A 88 4.05 -0.18 10.08
C PRO A 88 3.97 1.34 10.01
N PHE A 89 3.57 2.00 11.10
CA PHE A 89 3.44 3.46 11.11
C PHE A 89 4.74 4.22 10.76
N PRO A 90 5.94 3.85 11.25
CA PRO A 90 7.17 4.55 10.87
C PRO A 90 7.41 4.58 9.35
N GLN A 91 7.04 3.50 8.64
CA GLN A 91 7.13 3.44 7.18
C GLN A 91 6.07 4.34 6.53
N LEU A 92 4.82 4.28 7.01
CA LEU A 92 3.75 5.18 6.53
C LEU A 92 4.08 6.66 6.77
N PHE A 93 4.71 7.00 7.89
CA PHE A 93 5.12 8.37 8.21
C PHE A 93 6.26 8.86 7.31
N ASP A 94 7.34 8.08 7.17
CA ASP A 94 8.46 8.48 6.33
C ASP A 94 8.08 8.54 4.85
N GLN A 95 7.21 7.65 4.36
CA GLN A 95 6.77 7.67 2.96
C GLN A 95 5.68 8.73 2.69
N ASN A 96 4.63 8.83 3.52
CA ASN A 96 3.49 9.71 3.23
C ASN A 96 3.65 11.15 3.73
N VAL A 97 4.50 11.38 4.75
CA VAL A 97 4.70 12.70 5.37
C VAL A 97 6.09 13.23 5.03
N VAL A 98 7.15 12.54 5.45
CA VAL A 98 8.53 13.02 5.23
C VAL A 98 8.89 13.00 3.73
N GLY A 99 8.49 11.95 3.01
CA GLY A 99 8.62 11.83 1.55
C GLY A 99 7.89 12.95 0.81
N ALA A 100 6.66 13.28 1.21
CA ALA A 100 5.92 14.40 0.63
C ALA A 100 6.62 15.75 0.83
N LEU A 101 7.32 15.93 1.96
CA LEU A 101 8.11 17.11 2.28
C LEU A 101 9.47 17.14 1.54
N ARG A 102 10.11 15.99 1.30
CA ARG A 102 11.28 15.91 0.40
C ARG A 102 10.89 16.29 -1.04
N VAL A 103 9.71 15.89 -1.51
CA VAL A 103 9.19 16.30 -2.83
C VAL A 103 8.81 17.78 -2.87
N ILE A 104 8.22 18.36 -1.82
CA ILE A 104 7.91 19.81 -1.83
C ILE A 104 9.20 20.66 -1.84
N GLN A 105 10.26 20.21 -1.16
CA GLN A 105 11.57 20.86 -1.18
C GLN A 105 12.22 20.83 -2.58
N LEU A 106 12.06 19.72 -3.32
CA LEU A 106 12.44 19.65 -4.73
C LEU A 106 11.61 20.63 -5.58
N ALA A 107 10.28 20.62 -5.43
CA ALA A 107 9.38 21.49 -6.19
C ALA A 107 9.68 22.98 -6.00
N MET A 108 9.99 23.41 -4.76
CA MET A 108 10.44 24.78 -4.46
C MET A 108 11.77 25.15 -5.13
N SER A 109 12.65 24.17 -5.32
CA SER A 109 13.95 24.36 -5.98
C SER A 109 13.82 24.58 -7.49
N CYS A 110 12.68 24.19 -8.09
CA CYS A 110 12.38 24.39 -9.51
C CYS A 110 11.74 25.79 -9.72
N GLU A 111 12.41 26.67 -10.47
CA GLU A 111 11.88 28.01 -10.73
C GLU A 111 10.61 27.99 -11.59
N GLY A 112 10.50 27.08 -12.55
CA GLY A 112 9.30 26.90 -13.36
C GLY A 112 8.05 26.60 -12.52
N VAL A 113 8.18 25.74 -11.51
CA VAL A 113 7.07 25.36 -10.61
C VAL A 113 6.57 26.53 -9.77
N ARG A 114 7.48 27.37 -9.26
CA ARG A 114 7.11 28.56 -8.46
C ARG A 114 6.54 29.70 -9.29
N SER A 115 6.94 29.84 -10.55
CA SER A 115 6.68 31.04 -11.37
C SER A 115 5.57 30.89 -12.40
N SER A 116 5.41 29.71 -13.01
CA SER A 116 4.61 29.53 -14.23
C SER A 116 3.78 28.26 -14.28
N GLY A 117 4.17 27.19 -13.56
CA GLY A 117 3.35 26.00 -13.34
C GLY A 117 2.84 25.89 -11.90
N CYS A 118 2.89 24.69 -11.32
CA CYS A 118 2.36 24.41 -9.98
C CYS A 118 2.87 23.09 -9.38
N PHE A 119 2.79 22.97 -8.07
CA PHE A 119 2.90 21.69 -7.34
C PHE A 119 1.51 21.08 -7.13
N VAL A 120 1.38 19.76 -7.35
CA VAL A 120 0.16 19.01 -7.09
C VAL A 120 0.47 17.89 -6.09
N HIS A 121 -0.25 17.83 -4.98
CA HIS A 121 -0.19 16.74 -4.02
C HIS A 121 -1.46 15.89 -4.07
N VAL A 122 -1.32 14.59 -4.32
CA VAL A 122 -2.45 13.65 -4.25
C VAL A 122 -2.60 13.14 -2.82
N SER A 123 -3.63 13.64 -2.15
CA SER A 123 -4.06 13.22 -0.82
C SER A 123 -5.21 12.22 -0.95
N THR A 124 -6.27 12.36 -0.15
CA THR A 124 -7.51 11.58 -0.23
C THR A 124 -8.65 12.35 0.42
N ALA A 125 -9.89 12.15 -0.05
CA ALA A 125 -11.10 12.68 0.55
C ALA A 125 -11.19 12.32 2.05
N TYR A 126 -10.69 11.13 2.42
CA TYR A 126 -10.66 10.63 3.79
C TYR A 126 -9.59 11.25 4.70
N ALA A 127 -8.81 12.25 4.24
CA ALA A 127 -7.97 13.04 5.13
C ALA A 127 -8.83 13.74 6.21
N ASN A 128 -10.07 14.10 5.88
CA ASN A 128 -11.06 14.69 6.80
C ASN A 128 -12.09 13.66 7.32
N SER A 129 -11.75 12.37 7.36
CA SER A 129 -12.65 11.30 7.83
C SER A 129 -12.94 11.31 9.35
N ASN A 130 -12.27 12.19 10.11
CA ASN A 130 -12.60 12.54 11.49
C ASN A 130 -13.78 13.53 11.60
N ARG A 131 -14.22 14.14 10.48
CA ARG A 131 -15.44 14.95 10.36
C ARG A 131 -16.59 14.10 9.85
N SER A 132 -17.82 14.64 9.82
CA SER A 132 -19.04 13.92 9.43
C SER A 132 -19.95 14.77 8.55
N GLY A 133 -20.72 14.13 7.67
CA GLY A 133 -21.69 14.80 6.80
C GLY A 133 -21.05 15.39 5.54
N VAL A 134 -21.38 16.64 5.21
CA VAL A 134 -20.87 17.32 4.01
C VAL A 134 -19.47 17.87 4.28
N ILE A 135 -18.50 17.49 3.43
CA ILE A 135 -17.11 17.90 3.50
C ILE A 135 -16.80 18.83 2.31
N GLU A 136 -16.09 19.92 2.55
CA GLU A 136 -15.89 21.02 1.59
C GLU A 136 -14.47 21.05 1.01
N GLU A 137 -14.32 21.69 -0.14
CA GLU A 137 -13.07 21.82 -0.91
C GLU A 137 -12.11 22.89 -0.34
N LYS A 138 -11.78 22.72 0.94
CA LYS A 138 -10.86 23.57 1.70
C LYS A 138 -9.93 22.74 2.58
N LEU A 139 -8.81 23.35 2.97
CA LEU A 139 -8.12 22.95 4.19
C LEU A 139 -8.97 23.43 5.37
N TYR A 140 -9.01 22.65 6.44
CA TYR A 140 -9.81 22.96 7.62
C TYR A 140 -8.89 23.36 8.77
N GLU A 141 -9.33 24.31 9.60
CA GLU A 141 -8.74 24.51 10.92
C GLU A 141 -8.75 23.19 11.71
N SER A 142 -7.61 22.88 12.34
CA SER A 142 -7.28 21.58 12.91
C SER A 142 -6.61 21.79 14.27
N ASP A 143 -7.09 21.09 15.30
CA ASP A 143 -6.59 21.19 16.69
C ASP A 143 -5.21 20.53 16.89
N ILE A 144 -4.55 20.12 15.80
CA ILE A 144 -3.23 19.51 15.78
C ILE A 144 -2.20 20.63 15.58
N ASP A 145 -1.24 20.75 16.50
CA ASP A 145 0.02 21.43 16.18
C ASP A 145 0.82 20.49 15.25
N HIS A 146 0.67 20.69 13.93
CA HIS A 146 1.24 19.81 12.92
C HIS A 146 2.77 19.82 12.94
N GLU A 147 3.40 20.97 13.20
CA GLU A 147 4.85 21.12 13.25
C GLU A 147 5.42 20.46 14.53
N HIS A 148 4.81 20.67 15.70
CA HIS A 148 5.15 19.91 16.91
C HIS A 148 4.95 18.41 16.69
N THR A 149 3.80 18.00 16.14
CA THR A 149 3.46 16.58 15.91
C THR A 149 4.46 15.90 14.98
N PHE A 150 4.85 16.57 13.88
CA PHE A 150 5.90 16.12 12.97
C PHE A 150 7.25 15.99 13.69
N SER A 151 7.60 17.01 14.48
CA SER A 151 8.85 17.07 15.26
C SER A 151 8.91 16.00 16.37
N GLU A 152 7.79 15.66 16.98
CA GLU A 152 7.66 14.64 18.03
C GLU A 152 7.77 13.23 17.43
N LEU A 153 6.94 12.92 16.42
CA LEU A 153 7.00 11.64 15.69
C LEU A 153 8.40 11.39 15.11
N GLY A 154 9.00 12.39 14.46
CA GLY A 154 10.35 12.33 13.89
C GLY A 154 11.50 12.15 14.90
N ARG A 155 11.25 12.24 16.21
CA ARG A 155 12.23 11.90 17.26
C ARG A 155 12.01 10.52 17.90
N THR A 156 10.84 9.92 17.71
CA THR A 156 10.51 8.60 18.27
C THR A 156 10.87 7.47 17.30
N THR A 157 11.16 6.27 17.82
CA THR A 157 11.38 5.06 16.99
C THR A 157 10.78 3.82 17.66
N GLY A 158 10.64 2.72 16.91
CA GLY A 158 10.17 1.43 17.44
C GLY A 158 8.78 1.48 18.07
N GLU A 159 8.60 0.74 19.18
CA GLU A 159 7.32 0.64 19.89
C GLU A 159 6.80 1.99 20.43
N GLU A 160 7.70 2.92 20.75
CA GLU A 160 7.28 4.26 21.20
C GLU A 160 6.63 5.06 20.08
N HIS A 161 7.17 4.97 18.87
CA HIS A 161 6.66 5.66 17.69
C HIS A 161 5.26 5.13 17.31
N GLU A 162 5.07 3.81 17.24
CA GLU A 162 3.75 3.18 17.03
C GLU A 162 2.74 3.58 18.12
N ARG A 163 3.17 3.58 19.39
CA ARG A 163 2.33 3.95 20.54
C ARG A 163 1.90 5.43 20.50
N LEU A 164 2.81 6.33 20.13
CA LEU A 164 2.53 7.76 19.99
C LEU A 164 1.59 8.01 18.81
N ALA A 165 1.89 7.40 17.65
CA ALA A 165 1.07 7.50 16.45
C ALA A 165 -0.38 7.05 16.67
N GLU A 166 -0.58 5.90 17.32
CA GLU A 166 -1.91 5.40 17.68
C GLU A 166 -2.64 6.34 18.65
N GLN A 167 -1.94 6.90 19.65
CA GLN A 167 -2.52 7.87 20.58
C GLN A 167 -2.97 9.15 19.87
N LEU A 168 -2.14 9.71 18.98
CA LEU A 168 -2.46 10.90 18.20
C LEU A 168 -3.61 10.63 17.23
N ARG A 169 -3.55 9.52 16.48
CA ARG A 169 -4.61 9.08 15.56
C ARG A 169 -5.96 9.01 16.27
N VAL A 170 -6.02 8.35 17.42
CA VAL A 170 -7.24 8.19 18.22
C VAL A 170 -7.70 9.52 18.82
N ARG A 171 -6.78 10.33 19.34
CA ARG A 171 -7.07 11.67 19.90
C ARG A 171 -7.72 12.60 18.88
N TYR A 172 -7.26 12.57 17.62
CA TYR A 172 -7.76 13.41 16.54
C TYR A 172 -8.82 12.72 15.65
N GLY A 173 -9.36 11.57 16.10
CA GLY A 173 -10.53 10.92 15.51
C GLY A 173 -10.31 10.21 14.17
N HIS A 174 -9.07 10.02 13.72
CA HIS A 174 -8.79 9.39 12.43
C HIS A 174 -9.04 7.87 12.46
N PRO A 175 -9.72 7.26 11.47
CA PRO A 175 -10.05 5.83 11.49
C PRO A 175 -8.85 4.90 11.33
N ASN A 176 -7.76 5.35 10.68
CA ASN A 176 -6.53 4.57 10.50
C ASN A 176 -5.30 5.48 10.25
N HIS A 177 -4.11 4.89 10.33
CA HIS A 177 -2.82 5.57 10.16
C HIS A 177 -2.66 6.28 8.79
N TYR A 178 -3.19 5.70 7.71
CA TYR A 178 -3.17 6.33 6.38
C TYR A 178 -3.95 7.65 6.35
N THR A 179 -5.16 7.70 6.91
CA THR A 179 -5.96 8.94 6.99
C THR A 179 -5.32 10.01 7.86
N PHE A 180 -4.64 9.63 8.95
CA PHE A 180 -3.90 10.56 9.81
C PHE A 180 -2.65 11.11 9.13
N THR A 181 -1.82 10.25 8.50
CA THR A 181 -0.61 10.69 7.76
C THR A 181 -0.95 11.59 6.59
N LYS A 182 -2.02 11.31 5.82
CA LYS A 182 -2.47 12.22 4.75
C LYS A 182 -2.98 13.56 5.30
N CYS A 183 -3.75 13.57 6.39
CA CYS A 183 -4.15 14.81 7.06
C CYS A 183 -2.94 15.64 7.53
N LEU A 184 -1.96 15.01 8.17
CA LEU A 184 -0.74 15.66 8.63
C LEU A 184 0.10 16.22 7.47
N ALA A 185 0.21 15.46 6.36
CA ALA A 185 0.92 15.91 5.16
C ALA A 185 0.27 17.15 4.51
N GLU A 186 -1.06 17.21 4.41
CA GLU A 186 -1.76 18.40 3.84
C GLU A 186 -1.42 19.69 4.59
N HIS A 187 -1.45 19.67 5.93
CA HIS A 187 -1.18 20.86 6.74
C HIS A 187 0.31 21.22 6.81
N LEU A 188 1.21 20.25 6.67
CA LEU A 188 2.65 20.51 6.56
C LEU A 188 3.07 20.97 5.15
N ILE A 189 2.23 20.74 4.14
CA ILE A 189 2.35 21.36 2.81
C ILE A 189 1.85 22.82 2.90
N ASP A 190 0.71 23.05 3.55
CA ASP A 190 0.15 24.39 3.79
C ASP A 190 1.08 25.30 4.63
N SER A 191 1.68 24.78 5.71
CA SER A 191 2.64 25.56 6.52
C SER A 191 3.96 25.89 5.80
N ARG A 192 4.23 25.31 4.62
CA ARG A 192 5.55 25.37 3.98
C ARG A 192 5.56 25.79 2.50
N HIS A 193 4.48 25.64 1.73
CA HIS A 193 4.52 25.84 0.27
C HIS A 193 4.96 27.24 -0.18
N GLY A 194 4.74 28.27 0.65
CA GLY A 194 5.17 29.64 0.40
C GLY A 194 4.59 30.20 -0.91
N ASP A 195 5.44 30.82 -1.72
CA ASP A 195 5.00 31.42 -3.00
C ASP A 195 4.62 30.38 -4.08
N MET A 196 4.77 29.07 -3.82
CA MET A 196 4.52 28.04 -4.83
C MET A 196 3.01 27.79 -5.05
N PRO A 197 2.49 27.92 -6.28
CA PRO A 197 1.11 27.55 -6.62
C PRO A 197 0.88 26.07 -6.29
N THR A 198 -0.09 25.75 -5.45
CA THR A 198 -0.24 24.41 -4.84
C THR A 198 -1.66 23.87 -4.94
N LEU A 199 -1.81 22.64 -5.45
CA LEU A 199 -3.08 21.93 -5.55
C LEU A 199 -3.06 20.65 -4.72
N ILE A 200 -3.92 20.56 -3.71
CA ILE A 200 -4.19 19.33 -2.95
C ILE A 200 -5.40 18.63 -3.58
N VAL A 201 -5.15 17.55 -4.32
CA VAL A 201 -6.20 16.72 -4.93
C VAL A 201 -6.60 15.61 -3.97
N ARG A 202 -7.88 15.56 -3.58
CA ARG A 202 -8.45 14.59 -2.63
C ARG A 202 -9.39 13.60 -3.34
N PRO A 203 -8.89 12.50 -3.92
CA PRO A 203 -9.74 11.45 -4.48
C PRO A 203 -10.45 10.62 -3.40
N SER A 204 -11.64 10.09 -3.71
CA SER A 204 -12.34 9.10 -2.90
C SER A 204 -11.81 7.66 -3.16
N ILE A 205 -12.65 6.62 -3.10
CA ILE A 205 -12.20 5.24 -3.32
C ILE A 205 -11.97 5.00 -4.82
N ILE A 206 -10.71 5.07 -5.24
CA ILE A 206 -10.32 4.85 -6.63
C ILE A 206 -10.58 3.39 -7.05
N GLY A 207 -11.43 3.20 -8.06
CA GLY A 207 -11.66 1.91 -8.72
C GLY A 207 -10.92 1.80 -10.06
N SER A 208 -11.44 1.00 -11.00
CA SER A 208 -10.87 0.97 -12.35
C SER A 208 -11.23 2.21 -13.17
N THR A 209 -10.52 2.39 -14.28
CA THR A 209 -10.88 3.32 -15.35
C THR A 209 -12.29 3.09 -15.87
N TYR A 210 -12.94 4.17 -16.32
CA TYR A 210 -14.22 4.13 -17.03
C TYR A 210 -14.02 3.99 -18.55
N LYS A 211 -13.08 4.73 -19.12
CA LYS A 211 -12.77 4.76 -20.57
C LYS A 211 -11.27 4.66 -20.85
N THR A 212 -10.44 5.57 -20.32
CA THR A 212 -9.04 5.76 -20.75
C THR A 212 -8.03 5.19 -19.75
N PRO A 213 -6.83 4.72 -20.16
CA PRO A 213 -6.42 4.44 -21.55
C PRO A 213 -7.18 3.26 -22.17
N PHE A 214 -7.79 2.40 -21.35
CA PHE A 214 -8.78 1.42 -21.77
C PHE A 214 -9.68 1.04 -20.58
N GLN A 215 -10.96 0.73 -20.89
CA GLN A 215 -12.04 0.46 -19.95
C GLN A 215 -11.75 -0.70 -19.00
N GLY A 216 -12.00 -0.51 -17.70
CA GLY A 216 -11.80 -1.53 -16.66
C GLY A 216 -10.34 -1.77 -16.24
N TRP A 217 -9.37 -0.95 -16.67
CA TRP A 217 -7.98 -1.11 -16.22
C TRP A 217 -7.82 -0.84 -14.72
N THR A 218 -7.05 -1.69 -14.06
CA THR A 218 -6.68 -1.56 -12.65
C THR A 218 -5.38 -2.33 -12.37
N TYR A 219 -4.44 -1.70 -11.65
CA TYR A 219 -3.11 -2.24 -11.41
C TYR A 219 -3.09 -3.37 -10.36
N ALA A 220 -3.77 -3.18 -9.22
CA ALA A 220 -3.76 -4.11 -8.11
C ALA A 220 -5.05 -4.02 -7.26
N PRO A 221 -5.45 -5.10 -6.55
CA PRO A 221 -6.66 -5.12 -5.75
C PRO A 221 -6.31 -4.62 -4.35
N GLN A 222 -6.30 -3.31 -4.15
CA GLN A 222 -6.09 -2.67 -2.85
C GLN A 222 -7.42 -2.15 -2.29
N GLY A 223 -7.57 -2.16 -0.95
CA GLY A 223 -8.80 -1.72 -0.26
C GLY A 223 -10.07 -2.34 -0.84
N PHE A 224 -10.93 -1.50 -1.44
CA PHE A 224 -12.17 -1.94 -2.09
C PHE A 224 -11.94 -2.93 -3.23
N GLY A 225 -10.89 -2.75 -4.04
CA GLY A 225 -10.51 -3.71 -5.08
C GLY A 225 -10.18 -5.09 -4.52
N THR A 226 -9.62 -5.17 -3.29
CA THR A 226 -9.43 -6.45 -2.59
C THR A 226 -10.75 -7.07 -2.16
N LEU A 227 -11.73 -6.26 -1.72
CA LEU A 227 -13.06 -6.74 -1.32
C LEU A 227 -13.84 -7.30 -2.54
N VAL A 228 -13.83 -6.56 -3.65
CA VAL A 228 -14.44 -6.98 -4.92
C VAL A 228 -13.79 -8.26 -5.45
N ALA A 229 -12.45 -8.33 -5.43
CA ALA A 229 -11.70 -9.53 -5.81
C ALA A 229 -12.00 -10.74 -4.91
N VAL A 230 -12.10 -10.56 -3.59
CA VAL A 230 -12.52 -11.60 -2.65
C VAL A 230 -13.96 -12.06 -2.91
N GLY A 231 -14.84 -11.15 -3.33
CA GLY A 231 -16.20 -11.46 -3.77
C GLY A 231 -16.27 -12.24 -5.09
N ALA A 232 -15.35 -12.00 -6.03
CA ALA A 232 -15.29 -12.68 -7.33
C ALA A 232 -15.02 -14.19 -7.20
N PHE A 233 -14.29 -14.63 -6.17
CA PHE A 233 -14.14 -16.05 -5.82
C PHE A 233 -15.43 -16.71 -5.29
N GLY A 234 -16.49 -15.92 -5.07
CA GLY A 234 -17.80 -16.40 -4.62
C GLY A 234 -17.85 -16.77 -3.14
N GLY A 235 -18.99 -17.36 -2.74
CA GLY A 235 -19.32 -17.58 -1.34
C GLY A 235 -20.09 -16.41 -0.72
N SER A 236 -20.17 -16.37 0.61
CA SER A 236 -21.00 -15.43 1.35
C SER A 236 -20.18 -14.34 2.05
N LEU A 237 -20.41 -13.10 1.63
CA LEU A 237 -19.85 -11.89 2.24
C LEU A 237 -20.92 -11.27 3.14
N ARG A 238 -20.65 -11.15 4.44
CA ARG A 238 -21.50 -10.37 5.35
C ARG A 238 -20.82 -9.06 5.68
N LEU A 239 -21.59 -7.99 5.71
CA LEU A 239 -21.09 -6.62 5.89
C LEU A 239 -21.76 -5.96 7.12
N PRO A 240 -21.02 -5.19 7.94
CA PRO A 240 -21.47 -4.66 9.25
C PRO A 240 -22.36 -3.41 9.16
N SER A 241 -22.99 -3.16 8.01
CA SER A 241 -23.82 -2.00 7.70
C SER A 241 -25.22 -2.45 7.23
N ASP A 242 -26.16 -1.54 7.02
CA ASP A 242 -27.41 -1.80 6.28
C ASP A 242 -27.23 -1.71 4.75
N GLY A 243 -26.11 -1.13 4.31
CA GLY A 243 -25.75 -0.94 2.89
C GLY A 243 -26.34 0.32 2.26
N MET A 244 -27.09 1.14 2.99
CA MET A 244 -27.74 2.35 2.46
C MET A 244 -26.84 3.60 2.48
N ALA A 245 -25.74 3.55 3.22
CA ALA A 245 -24.70 4.57 3.14
C ALA A 245 -24.09 4.66 1.74
N ILE A 246 -23.77 5.88 1.30
CA ILE A 246 -23.08 6.14 0.02
C ILE A 246 -21.68 5.52 0.07
N GLY A 247 -21.37 4.68 -0.91
CA GLY A 247 -20.04 4.13 -1.11
C GLY A 247 -19.30 4.96 -2.15
N ASP A 248 -18.71 6.08 -1.73
CA ASP A 248 -18.05 7.02 -2.66
C ASP A 248 -16.83 6.38 -3.34
N VAL A 249 -17.05 5.99 -4.58
CA VAL A 249 -16.04 5.47 -5.50
C VAL A 249 -15.86 6.42 -6.68
N ILE A 250 -14.66 6.43 -7.25
CA ILE A 250 -14.32 7.25 -8.41
C ILE A 250 -13.47 6.44 -9.41
N PRO A 251 -13.72 6.51 -10.73
CA PRO A 251 -12.85 5.88 -11.71
C PRO A 251 -11.48 6.57 -11.80
N SER A 252 -10.40 5.80 -12.02
CA SER A 252 -9.03 6.34 -11.95
C SER A 252 -8.67 7.32 -13.07
N ASP A 253 -9.35 7.26 -14.21
CA ASP A 253 -9.21 8.20 -15.32
C ASP A 253 -9.81 9.58 -15.01
N TYR A 254 -10.89 9.66 -14.23
CA TYR A 254 -11.40 10.94 -13.72
C TYR A 254 -10.43 11.57 -12.72
N VAL A 255 -9.72 10.76 -11.92
CA VAL A 255 -8.67 11.27 -11.01
C VAL A 255 -7.46 11.79 -11.79
N ALA A 256 -6.99 11.07 -12.82
CA ALA A 256 -5.92 11.53 -13.68
C ALA A 256 -6.29 12.84 -14.42
N SER A 257 -7.52 12.91 -14.94
CA SER A 257 -8.06 14.10 -15.62
C SER A 257 -8.15 15.31 -14.69
N ALA A 258 -8.65 15.11 -13.47
CA ALA A 258 -8.73 16.17 -12.47
C ALA A 258 -7.35 16.67 -12.02
N ILE A 259 -6.36 15.79 -11.90
CA ILE A 259 -4.96 16.17 -11.63
C ILE A 259 -4.42 17.06 -12.76
N ILE A 260 -4.62 16.67 -14.02
CA ILE A 260 -4.06 17.37 -15.18
C ILE A 260 -4.76 18.72 -15.43
N LYS A 261 -6.10 18.73 -15.51
CA LYS A 261 -6.88 19.98 -15.70
C LYS A 261 -6.76 20.91 -14.48
N GLY A 262 -6.69 20.35 -13.28
CA GLY A 262 -6.42 21.11 -12.06
C GLY A 262 -5.03 21.75 -12.02
N ALA A 263 -3.99 21.06 -12.50
CA ALA A 263 -2.65 21.63 -12.62
C ALA A 263 -2.64 22.83 -13.58
N VAL A 264 -3.28 22.70 -14.75
CA VAL A 264 -3.43 23.80 -15.71
C VAL A 264 -4.17 24.99 -15.10
N ALA A 265 -5.24 24.75 -14.32
CA ALA A 265 -6.00 25.80 -13.62
C ALA A 265 -5.28 26.44 -12.41
N MET A 266 -4.14 25.87 -11.99
CA MET A 266 -3.28 26.39 -10.92
C MET A 266 -1.95 26.99 -11.42
N ALA A 267 -1.63 26.81 -12.70
CA ALA A 267 -0.42 27.30 -13.33
C ALA A 267 -0.25 28.83 -13.13
N GLY A 268 0.87 29.24 -12.51
CA GLY A 268 1.21 30.64 -12.29
C GLY A 268 0.38 31.37 -11.22
N ARG A 269 -0.45 30.68 -10.43
CA ARG A 269 -1.22 31.26 -9.32
C ARG A 269 -0.36 31.36 -8.06
N VAL A 270 0.67 32.21 -8.13
CA VAL A 270 1.72 32.41 -7.10
C VAL A 270 1.12 32.63 -5.71
N GLY A 271 1.65 31.93 -4.71
CA GLY A 271 1.22 31.98 -3.31
C GLY A 271 -0.15 31.36 -3.02
N HIS A 272 -0.83 30.78 -4.02
CA HIS A 272 -2.18 30.26 -3.87
C HIS A 272 -2.18 28.75 -3.61
N LEU A 273 -2.83 28.32 -2.52
CA LEU A 273 -3.14 26.92 -2.26
C LEU A 273 -4.62 26.64 -2.54
N GLU A 274 -4.91 25.56 -3.26
CA GLU A 274 -6.27 25.05 -3.45
C GLU A 274 -6.40 23.59 -3.05
N VAL A 275 -7.50 23.26 -2.40
CA VAL A 275 -7.99 21.88 -2.26
C VAL A 275 -9.05 21.62 -3.33
N MET A 276 -9.03 20.46 -3.98
CA MET A 276 -10.09 19.97 -4.86
C MET A 276 -10.42 18.51 -4.51
N HIS A 277 -11.70 18.14 -4.46
CA HIS A 277 -12.10 16.74 -4.26
C HIS A 277 -12.37 16.07 -5.62
N VAL A 278 -12.12 14.76 -5.70
CA VAL A 278 -12.44 13.95 -6.88
C VAL A 278 -13.26 12.76 -6.41
N ALA A 279 -14.58 12.91 -6.46
CA ALA A 279 -15.52 12.12 -5.69
C ALA A 279 -16.89 12.05 -6.39
N SER A 280 -17.73 11.08 -6.04
CA SER A 280 -19.05 10.88 -6.64
C SER A 280 -20.22 11.23 -5.72
N SER A 281 -20.04 11.23 -4.38
CA SER A 281 -21.13 11.30 -3.40
C SER A 281 -22.01 12.55 -3.40
N HIS A 282 -21.58 13.65 -4.05
CA HIS A 282 -22.36 14.88 -4.09
C HIS A 282 -23.26 15.00 -5.33
N THR A 283 -22.80 14.51 -6.49
CA THR A 283 -23.43 14.70 -7.80
C THR A 283 -24.00 13.40 -8.39
N ASN A 284 -23.22 12.31 -8.38
CA ASN A 284 -23.65 10.98 -8.85
C ASN A 284 -23.47 9.91 -7.75
N PRO A 285 -24.22 9.98 -6.64
CA PRO A 285 -24.03 9.09 -5.51
C PRO A 285 -24.52 7.66 -5.79
N ILE A 286 -23.76 6.66 -5.33
CA ILE A 286 -24.15 5.25 -5.33
C ILE A 286 -24.05 4.63 -3.93
N THR A 287 -25.05 3.83 -3.52
CA THR A 287 -25.02 3.14 -2.23
C THR A 287 -24.14 1.90 -2.25
N TRP A 288 -23.62 1.51 -1.08
CA TRP A 288 -22.91 0.23 -0.91
C TRP A 288 -23.77 -0.99 -1.34
N ASN A 289 -25.08 -0.92 -1.16
CA ASN A 289 -26.03 -1.93 -1.60
C ASN A 289 -26.20 -1.97 -3.13
N GLU A 290 -26.06 -0.86 -3.83
CA GLU A 290 -26.06 -0.82 -5.30
C GLU A 290 -24.79 -1.42 -5.89
N LEU A 291 -23.61 -0.97 -5.42
CA LEU A 291 -22.33 -1.58 -5.79
C LEU A 291 -22.37 -3.10 -5.58
N ALA A 292 -22.91 -3.56 -4.44
CA ALA A 292 -23.09 -4.99 -4.16
C ALA A 292 -24.08 -5.69 -5.12
N ARG A 293 -25.19 -5.04 -5.51
CA ARG A 293 -26.15 -5.59 -6.49
C ARG A 293 -25.51 -5.74 -7.87
N HIS A 294 -24.83 -4.72 -8.38
CA HIS A 294 -24.17 -4.77 -9.69
C HIS A 294 -23.01 -5.78 -9.68
N ALA A 295 -22.21 -5.85 -8.61
CA ALA A 295 -21.15 -6.85 -8.47
C ALA A 295 -21.69 -8.29 -8.44
N VAL A 296 -22.77 -8.57 -7.69
CA VAL A 296 -23.41 -9.90 -7.69
C VAL A 296 -23.97 -10.26 -9.07
N LYS A 297 -24.56 -9.29 -9.80
CA LYS A 297 -25.06 -9.47 -11.18
C LYS A 297 -23.91 -9.86 -12.12
N ALA A 298 -22.83 -9.07 -12.13
CA ALA A 298 -21.67 -9.28 -13.00
C ALA A 298 -20.92 -10.59 -12.70
N ILE A 299 -20.64 -10.91 -11.43
CA ILE A 299 -20.01 -12.18 -11.04
C ILE A 299 -20.87 -13.39 -11.45
N THR A 300 -22.20 -13.28 -11.32
CA THR A 300 -23.11 -14.36 -11.74
C THR A 300 -23.07 -14.59 -13.25
N GLN A 301 -22.93 -13.52 -14.05
CA GLN A 301 -22.76 -13.60 -15.51
C GLN A 301 -21.36 -14.14 -15.91
N GLN A 302 -20.29 -13.68 -15.29
CA GLN A 302 -18.93 -14.17 -15.58
C GLN A 302 -18.76 -15.65 -15.20
N ASN A 303 -19.39 -16.08 -14.10
CA ASN A 303 -19.39 -17.49 -13.68
C ASN A 303 -20.19 -18.40 -14.62
N SER A 304 -21.33 -17.95 -15.16
CA SER A 304 -22.08 -18.75 -16.15
C SER A 304 -21.32 -18.89 -17.48
N GLN A 305 -20.49 -17.89 -17.82
CA GLN A 305 -19.55 -17.94 -18.94
C GLN A 305 -18.25 -18.70 -18.66
N ASN A 306 -18.06 -19.25 -17.45
CA ASN A 306 -16.83 -19.93 -16.98
C ASN A 306 -15.55 -19.07 -17.05
N ARG A 307 -15.66 -17.72 -17.04
CA ARG A 307 -14.50 -16.80 -17.14
C ARG A 307 -13.57 -16.87 -15.93
N ILE A 308 -14.09 -17.22 -14.76
CA ILE A 308 -13.31 -17.46 -13.54
C ILE A 308 -13.00 -18.96 -13.44
N PRO A 309 -11.73 -19.39 -13.36
CA PRO A 309 -11.40 -20.81 -13.29
C PRO A 309 -11.92 -21.46 -12.00
N LYS A 310 -12.78 -22.48 -12.15
CA LYS A 310 -13.48 -23.17 -11.05
C LYS A 310 -12.57 -23.68 -9.93
N LYS A 311 -11.30 -23.98 -10.22
CA LYS A 311 -10.28 -24.38 -9.23
C LYS A 311 -9.95 -23.31 -8.17
N TYR A 312 -10.38 -22.07 -8.38
CA TYR A 312 -10.15 -20.95 -7.46
C TYR A 312 -11.45 -20.43 -6.79
N MET A 313 -12.61 -21.03 -7.09
CA MET A 313 -13.90 -20.59 -6.55
C MET A 313 -14.19 -21.22 -5.18
N ILE A 314 -14.52 -20.38 -4.20
CA ILE A 314 -14.97 -20.74 -2.84
C ILE A 314 -16.47 -21.10 -2.84
N GLY A 315 -17.23 -20.61 -3.82
CA GLY A 315 -18.63 -21.00 -4.03
C GLY A 315 -19.17 -20.56 -5.39
N PRO A 316 -20.23 -21.21 -5.92
CA PRO A 316 -20.73 -20.98 -7.29
C PRO A 316 -21.42 -19.62 -7.50
N ARG A 317 -21.67 -18.86 -6.43
CA ARG A 317 -22.35 -17.55 -6.43
C ARG A 317 -21.73 -16.67 -5.34
N LEU A 318 -21.62 -15.36 -5.59
CA LEU A 318 -21.45 -14.37 -4.53
C LEU A 318 -22.82 -14.11 -3.88
N VAL A 319 -22.87 -14.06 -2.54
CA VAL A 319 -24.05 -13.63 -1.78
C VAL A 319 -23.63 -12.60 -0.75
N VAL A 320 -23.96 -11.33 -1.00
CA VAL A 320 -23.77 -10.23 -0.03
C VAL A 320 -24.95 -10.20 0.95
N LYS A 321 -24.67 -10.00 2.24
CA LYS A 321 -25.69 -9.84 3.30
C LYS A 321 -25.34 -8.69 4.24
N TRP A 322 -26.26 -7.73 4.36
CA TRP A 322 -26.18 -6.59 5.26
C TRP A 322 -26.59 -6.98 6.70
N CYS A 323 -25.99 -6.34 7.71
CA CYS A 323 -26.28 -6.58 9.13
C CYS A 323 -25.74 -5.45 10.03
N ALA A 324 -26.41 -4.30 10.07
CA ALA A 324 -26.02 -3.13 10.89
C ALA A 324 -25.88 -3.40 12.40
N SER A 325 -26.56 -4.42 12.95
CA SER A 325 -26.43 -4.76 14.39
C SER A 325 -25.11 -5.50 14.65
N SER A 326 -24.11 -4.81 15.20
CA SER A 326 -22.73 -5.32 15.40
C SER A 326 -22.67 -6.64 16.18
N LYS A 327 -23.53 -6.80 17.21
CA LYS A 327 -23.64 -8.06 17.98
C LYS A 327 -24.16 -9.22 17.13
N ARG A 328 -25.19 -8.98 16.30
CA ARG A 328 -25.73 -9.99 15.36
C ARG A 328 -24.73 -10.27 14.23
N TYR A 329 -24.05 -9.24 13.73
CA TYR A 329 -23.00 -9.35 12.71
C TYR A 329 -21.90 -10.31 13.17
N ALA A 330 -21.31 -10.10 14.34
CA ALA A 330 -20.22 -10.93 14.87
C ALA A 330 -20.62 -12.42 14.97
N VAL A 331 -21.80 -12.72 15.54
CA VAL A 331 -22.32 -14.09 15.66
C VAL A 331 -22.58 -14.71 14.28
N LEU A 332 -23.34 -14.03 13.42
CA LEU A 332 -23.72 -14.55 12.10
C LEU A 332 -22.51 -14.70 11.17
N HIS A 333 -21.49 -13.86 11.32
CA HIS A 333 -20.23 -13.92 10.58
C HIS A 333 -19.39 -15.13 11.01
N ALA A 334 -19.20 -15.34 12.32
CA ALA A 334 -18.54 -16.54 12.83
C ALA A 334 -19.27 -17.83 12.39
N MET A 335 -20.61 -17.86 12.45
CA MET A 335 -21.41 -18.99 11.94
C MET A 335 -21.23 -19.22 10.43
N ASN A 336 -21.08 -18.15 9.65
CA ASN A 336 -20.90 -18.21 8.20
C ASN A 336 -19.54 -18.78 7.83
N ASP A 337 -18.49 -18.35 8.52
CA ASP A 337 -17.13 -18.81 8.28
C ASP A 337 -16.97 -20.28 8.70
N ALA A 338 -17.58 -20.67 9.82
CA ALA A 338 -17.71 -22.07 10.23
C ALA A 338 -18.47 -22.90 9.17
N ALA A 339 -19.58 -22.39 8.62
CA ALA A 339 -20.33 -23.08 7.57
C ALA A 339 -19.52 -23.24 6.27
N VAL A 340 -18.71 -22.25 5.88
CA VAL A 340 -17.79 -22.34 4.74
C VAL A 340 -16.72 -23.42 4.98
N VAL A 341 -16.09 -23.45 6.15
CA VAL A 341 -15.08 -24.46 6.51
C VAL A 341 -15.68 -25.87 6.57
N VAL A 342 -16.86 -26.04 7.16
CA VAL A 342 -17.58 -27.33 7.19
C VAL A 342 -17.96 -27.78 5.78
N GLY A 343 -18.49 -26.88 4.94
CA GLY A 343 -18.85 -27.18 3.56
C GLY A 343 -17.66 -27.67 2.72
N HIS A 344 -16.51 -26.99 2.81
CA HIS A 344 -15.28 -27.43 2.16
C HIS A 344 -14.77 -28.77 2.71
N SER A 345 -14.86 -28.98 4.02
CA SER A 345 -14.46 -30.23 4.67
C SER A 345 -15.34 -31.43 4.27
N VAL A 346 -16.64 -31.20 4.03
CA VAL A 346 -17.56 -32.22 3.52
C VAL A 346 -17.26 -32.51 2.04
N ALA A 347 -17.14 -31.47 1.21
CA ALA A 347 -16.82 -31.61 -0.22
C ALA A 347 -15.49 -32.38 -0.43
N ALA A 348 -14.43 -32.03 0.31
CA ALA A 348 -13.13 -32.69 0.20
C ALA A 348 -13.12 -34.15 0.70
N ARG A 349 -14.10 -34.57 1.51
CA ARG A 349 -14.32 -35.98 1.86
C ARG A 349 -15.10 -36.71 0.77
N LEU A 350 -16.19 -36.12 0.27
CA LEU A 350 -17.02 -36.71 -0.78
C LEU A 350 -16.26 -36.90 -2.10
N SER A 351 -15.34 -35.99 -2.44
CA SER A 351 -14.47 -36.10 -3.62
C SER A 351 -13.27 -37.06 -3.44
N GLY A 352 -13.15 -37.75 -2.30
CA GLY A 352 -12.09 -38.74 -2.04
C GLY A 352 -10.67 -38.18 -1.84
N VAL A 353 -10.46 -36.85 -1.93
CA VAL A 353 -9.12 -36.22 -1.96
C VAL A 353 -8.52 -36.05 -0.55
N LEU A 354 -8.48 -37.13 0.22
CA LEU A 354 -7.97 -37.16 1.61
C LEU A 354 -6.54 -36.60 1.76
N PRO A 355 -5.54 -36.95 0.92
CA PRO A 355 -4.17 -36.44 1.09
C PRO A 355 -4.01 -34.93 0.92
N SER A 356 -4.92 -34.25 0.20
CA SER A 356 -4.80 -32.80 -0.03
C SER A 356 -5.55 -31.93 0.99
N GLN A 357 -6.28 -32.52 1.95
CA GLN A 357 -7.18 -31.76 2.83
C GLN A 357 -6.44 -30.69 3.64
N GLY A 358 -5.24 -30.98 4.16
CA GLY A 358 -4.43 -29.98 4.88
C GLY A 358 -4.02 -28.78 4.01
N ARG A 359 -3.59 -29.01 2.76
CA ARG A 359 -3.20 -27.93 1.83
C ARG A 359 -4.42 -27.09 1.40
N GLN A 360 -5.57 -27.73 1.16
CA GLN A 360 -6.83 -27.04 0.82
C GLN A 360 -7.35 -26.20 2.00
N LEU A 361 -7.39 -26.77 3.21
CA LEU A 361 -7.81 -26.04 4.42
C LEU A 361 -6.87 -24.88 4.73
N SER A 362 -5.55 -25.02 4.56
CA SER A 362 -4.59 -23.92 4.71
C SER A 362 -4.86 -22.77 3.73
N LYS A 363 -5.16 -23.08 2.46
CA LYS A 363 -5.55 -22.06 1.47
C LYS A 363 -6.88 -21.39 1.84
N LEU A 364 -7.87 -22.14 2.34
CA LEU A 364 -9.15 -21.61 2.81
C LEU A 364 -9.00 -20.68 4.03
N PHE A 365 -8.22 -21.07 5.05
CA PHE A 365 -7.97 -20.22 6.21
C PHE A 365 -7.20 -18.93 5.83
N LYS A 366 -6.24 -19.00 4.90
CA LYS A 366 -5.57 -17.81 4.34
C LYS A 366 -6.56 -16.88 3.61
N PHE A 367 -7.52 -17.43 2.85
CA PHE A 367 -8.59 -16.66 2.22
C PHE A 367 -9.52 -16.00 3.25
N LEU A 368 -10.02 -16.76 4.23
CA LEU A 368 -10.92 -16.26 5.27
C LEU A 368 -10.26 -15.17 6.13
N GLY A 369 -8.98 -15.33 6.46
CA GLY A 369 -8.17 -14.33 7.16
C GLY A 369 -7.97 -13.05 6.35
N ARG A 370 -7.59 -13.16 5.06
CA ARG A 370 -7.48 -11.98 4.16
C ARG A 370 -8.79 -11.21 4.06
N ARG A 371 -9.91 -11.91 3.84
CA ARG A 371 -11.26 -11.29 3.85
C ARG A 371 -11.55 -10.61 5.20
N GLN A 372 -11.17 -11.21 6.32
CA GLN A 372 -11.37 -10.61 7.65
C GLN A 372 -10.56 -9.33 7.85
N ASN A 373 -9.31 -9.28 7.37
CA ASN A 373 -8.47 -8.07 7.44
C ASN A 373 -9.05 -6.96 6.57
N VAL A 374 -9.39 -7.24 5.31
CA VAL A 374 -10.03 -6.27 4.39
C VAL A 374 -11.35 -5.75 4.98
N LEU A 375 -12.16 -6.61 5.62
CA LEU A 375 -13.40 -6.19 6.27
C LEU A 375 -13.19 -5.33 7.53
N LYS A 376 -12.10 -5.53 8.30
CA LYS A 376 -11.73 -4.63 9.40
C LYS A 376 -11.29 -3.27 8.86
N LEU A 377 -10.38 -3.29 7.88
CA LEU A 377 -9.77 -2.13 7.20
C LEU A 377 -10.85 -1.22 6.60
N LEU A 378 -11.83 -1.81 5.90
CA LEU A 378 -12.94 -1.06 5.28
C LEU A 378 -14.11 -0.77 6.23
N HIS A 379 -14.15 -1.31 7.45
CA HIS A 379 -15.27 -1.09 8.38
C HIS A 379 -15.60 0.40 8.61
N PRO A 380 -14.63 1.31 8.83
CA PRO A 380 -14.93 2.73 9.02
C PRO A 380 -15.57 3.39 7.79
N PHE A 381 -15.27 2.90 6.59
CA PHE A 381 -15.76 3.45 5.31
C PHE A 381 -17.08 2.82 4.85
N ILE A 382 -17.39 1.61 5.32
CA ILE A 382 -18.66 0.90 5.04
C ILE A 382 -19.78 1.30 6.04
N CYS A 383 -19.41 1.77 7.24
CA CYS A 383 -20.35 2.04 8.34
C CYS A 383 -20.60 3.53 8.63
N ASN A 384 -19.86 4.43 7.97
CA ASN A 384 -20.07 5.88 8.04
C ASN A 384 -20.33 6.42 6.63
N GLN A 385 -20.84 7.65 6.54
CA GLN A 385 -21.06 8.35 5.29
C GLN A 385 -20.48 9.76 5.35
N TRP A 386 -19.88 10.16 4.23
CA TRP A 386 -19.47 11.52 3.92
C TRP A 386 -20.06 11.92 2.57
N THR A 387 -20.27 13.21 2.36
CA THR A 387 -20.65 13.78 1.07
C THR A 387 -19.62 14.84 0.70
N PHE A 388 -18.75 14.52 -0.24
CA PHE A 388 -17.62 15.35 -0.64
C PHE A 388 -18.05 16.30 -1.75
N LYS A 389 -18.09 17.62 -1.47
CA LYS A 389 -18.38 18.63 -2.49
C LYS A 389 -17.32 18.59 -3.60
N THR A 390 -17.75 18.76 -4.84
CA THR A 390 -16.91 18.71 -6.05
C THR A 390 -17.12 19.94 -6.92
N ASP A 391 -17.49 21.07 -6.30
CA ASP A 391 -17.79 22.35 -6.96
C ASP A 391 -16.69 22.78 -7.95
N LYS A 392 -15.41 22.55 -7.64
CA LYS A 392 -14.26 22.89 -8.49
C LYS A 392 -14.08 21.92 -9.66
N MET A 393 -14.21 20.61 -9.42
CA MET A 393 -14.19 19.60 -10.49
C MET A 393 -15.33 19.85 -11.48
N SER A 394 -16.53 20.20 -10.99
CA SER A 394 -17.67 20.61 -11.81
C SER A 394 -17.49 21.97 -12.51
N GLN A 395 -16.70 22.90 -11.96
CA GLN A 395 -16.34 24.14 -12.67
C GLN A 395 -15.38 23.87 -13.84
N LEU A 396 -14.36 23.03 -13.63
CA LEU A 396 -13.45 22.60 -14.70
C LEU A 396 -14.20 21.85 -15.81
N ALA A 397 -15.10 20.92 -15.45
CA ALA A 397 -15.92 20.17 -16.41
C ALA A 397 -16.84 21.05 -17.28
N ARG A 398 -17.28 22.22 -16.79
CA ARG A 398 -18.12 23.16 -17.54
C ARG A 398 -17.32 24.06 -18.49
N GLY A 399 -16.01 24.14 -18.32
CA GLY A 399 -15.14 24.95 -19.18
C GLY A 399 -14.71 24.22 -20.46
N ASP A 400 -14.79 22.89 -20.48
CA ASP A 400 -14.04 22.08 -21.43
C ASP A 400 -14.65 20.68 -21.63
N ASP A 401 -15.08 20.35 -22.85
CA ASP A 401 -15.60 19.02 -23.24
C ASP A 401 -14.56 18.26 -24.07
N GLU A 402 -13.41 17.98 -23.45
CA GLU A 402 -12.35 17.14 -24.03
C GLU A 402 -12.59 15.65 -23.69
N PRO A 403 -12.93 14.78 -24.66
CA PRO A 403 -13.32 13.40 -24.38
C PRO A 403 -12.24 12.52 -23.73
N ASP A 404 -10.97 12.92 -23.88
CA ASP A 404 -9.80 12.23 -23.32
C ASP A 404 -9.57 12.55 -21.83
N PHE A 405 -10.14 13.65 -21.32
CA PHE A 405 -9.99 14.13 -19.94
C PHE A 405 -11.34 14.23 -19.19
N PRO A 406 -12.07 13.12 -18.97
CA PRO A 406 -13.39 13.14 -18.35
C PRO A 406 -13.39 13.73 -16.93
N LEU A 407 -14.24 14.74 -16.71
CA LEU A 407 -14.44 15.39 -15.40
C LEU A 407 -15.91 15.37 -14.91
N ASP A 408 -16.89 15.33 -15.80
CA ASP A 408 -18.30 15.29 -15.39
C ASP A 408 -18.72 13.87 -14.98
N VAL A 409 -18.70 13.63 -13.66
CA VAL A 409 -19.03 12.35 -13.03
C VAL A 409 -20.50 11.94 -13.17
N GLU A 410 -21.42 12.81 -13.61
CA GLU A 410 -22.80 12.43 -13.92
C GLU A 410 -22.87 11.47 -15.13
N ASN A 411 -21.83 11.43 -15.98
CA ASN A 411 -21.71 10.51 -17.11
C ASN A 411 -21.25 9.08 -16.74
N ILE A 412 -21.07 8.77 -15.45
CA ILE A 412 -20.68 7.44 -14.98
C ILE A 412 -21.94 6.56 -14.80
N ASP A 413 -22.17 5.62 -15.73
CA ASP A 413 -23.10 4.52 -15.49
C ASP A 413 -22.42 3.46 -14.63
N TRP A 414 -22.92 3.31 -13.41
CA TRP A 414 -22.38 2.41 -12.40
C TRP A 414 -22.53 0.93 -12.73
N GLU A 415 -23.54 0.51 -13.50
CA GLU A 415 -23.70 -0.93 -13.79
C GLU A 415 -22.63 -1.47 -14.76
N PRO A 416 -22.40 -0.88 -15.94
CA PRO A 416 -21.28 -1.23 -16.80
C PRO A 416 -19.94 -1.10 -16.07
N TRP A 417 -19.69 0.03 -15.39
CA TRP A 417 -18.43 0.23 -14.67
C TRP A 417 -18.17 -0.85 -13.62
N CYS A 418 -19.17 -1.24 -12.81
CA CYS A 418 -19.01 -2.34 -11.85
C CYS A 418 -18.73 -3.70 -12.53
N LYS A 419 -19.34 -3.98 -13.68
CA LYS A 419 -19.06 -5.18 -14.47
C LYS A 419 -17.63 -5.17 -15.03
N ASP A 420 -17.19 -4.04 -15.55
CA ASP A 420 -15.91 -3.90 -16.23
C ASP A 420 -14.74 -3.80 -15.24
N TYR A 421 -14.95 -3.20 -14.06
CA TYR A 421 -14.02 -3.27 -12.94
C TYR A 421 -13.80 -4.71 -12.48
N LEU A 422 -14.87 -5.53 -12.39
CA LEU A 422 -14.77 -6.95 -12.07
C LEU A 422 -14.02 -7.75 -13.15
N GLU A 423 -14.29 -7.48 -14.43
CA GLU A 423 -13.55 -8.07 -15.55
C GLU A 423 -12.07 -7.70 -15.50
N GLY A 424 -11.76 -6.43 -15.24
CA GLY A 424 -10.41 -5.91 -15.07
C GLY A 424 -9.65 -6.52 -13.89
N LEU A 425 -10.27 -6.56 -12.71
CA LEU A 425 -9.70 -7.22 -11.54
C LEU A 425 -9.38 -8.70 -11.81
N CYS A 426 -10.28 -9.41 -12.51
CA CYS A 426 -10.01 -10.78 -12.95
C CYS A 426 -8.82 -10.86 -13.90
N ARG A 427 -8.82 -10.05 -14.96
CA ARG A 427 -7.86 -10.07 -16.08
C ARG A 427 -6.47 -9.60 -15.70
N TYR A 428 -6.35 -8.41 -15.12
CA TYR A 428 -5.06 -7.74 -14.89
C TYR A 428 -4.40 -8.14 -13.57
N SER A 429 -5.18 -8.64 -12.60
CA SER A 429 -4.66 -8.87 -11.25
C SER A 429 -4.86 -10.29 -10.70
N LEU A 430 -6.09 -10.81 -10.68
CA LEU A 430 -6.37 -12.09 -10.03
C LEU A 430 -5.77 -13.27 -10.79
N ILE A 431 -6.04 -13.38 -12.10
CA ILE A 431 -5.54 -14.50 -12.92
C ILE A 431 -4.00 -14.54 -12.91
N PRO A 432 -3.26 -13.46 -13.23
CA PRO A 432 -1.79 -13.45 -13.17
C PRO A 432 -1.22 -13.72 -11.78
N THR A 433 -1.92 -13.35 -10.71
CA THR A 433 -1.49 -13.63 -9.33
C THR A 433 -1.71 -15.09 -8.95
N LEU A 434 -2.81 -15.70 -9.39
CA LEU A 434 -3.10 -17.12 -9.16
C LEU A 434 -2.20 -18.03 -10.00
N GLU A 435 -1.82 -17.61 -11.21
CA GLU A 435 -0.86 -18.31 -12.07
C GLU A 435 0.54 -18.30 -11.44
N ARG A 436 1.05 -17.12 -11.03
CA ARG A 436 2.34 -17.01 -10.30
C ARG A 436 2.36 -17.82 -9.00
N ILE A 437 1.25 -17.88 -8.26
CA ILE A 437 1.13 -18.75 -7.08
C ILE A 437 1.12 -20.24 -7.46
N THR A 438 0.49 -20.61 -8.57
CA THR A 438 0.41 -22.01 -9.02
C THR A 438 1.77 -22.52 -9.49
N ALA A 439 2.50 -21.75 -10.32
CA ALA A 439 3.86 -22.08 -10.74
C ALA A 439 4.79 -22.32 -9.54
N ARG A 440 4.79 -21.40 -8.55
CA ARG A 440 5.60 -21.55 -7.33
C ARG A 440 5.18 -22.76 -6.47
N ASP A 441 3.90 -23.12 -6.44
CA ASP A 441 3.39 -24.33 -5.77
C ASP A 441 3.78 -25.64 -6.48
N GLU A 442 4.19 -25.56 -7.75
CA GLU A 442 4.62 -26.67 -8.62
C GLU A 442 6.16 -26.79 -8.71
N GLU A 443 6.89 -25.67 -8.67
CA GLU A 443 8.36 -25.59 -8.58
C GLU A 443 8.92 -26.06 -7.23
N LEU A 444 8.14 -25.92 -6.14
CA LEU A 444 8.51 -26.40 -4.82
C LEU A 444 8.70 -27.93 -4.83
N PRO A 445 9.91 -28.47 -4.57
CA PRO A 445 10.19 -29.90 -4.72
C PRO A 445 9.21 -30.76 -3.93
N GLN A 446 8.53 -31.68 -4.62
CA GLN A 446 7.63 -32.63 -3.99
C GLN A 446 8.43 -33.46 -2.97
N SER A 447 8.11 -33.28 -1.68
CA SER A 447 8.93 -33.76 -0.57
C SER A 447 9.19 -35.26 -0.68
N LYS A 448 10.48 -35.63 -0.62
CA LYS A 448 11.04 -36.98 -0.76
C LYS A 448 10.08 -38.08 -0.28
N GLN A 449 9.88 -39.10 -1.12
CA GLN A 449 9.16 -40.31 -0.72
C GLN A 449 9.77 -40.87 0.58
N PRO A 450 8.95 -41.35 1.55
CA PRO A 450 9.48 -41.96 2.76
C PRO A 450 10.31 -43.19 2.39
N LEU A 451 11.55 -43.23 2.87
CA LEU A 451 12.43 -44.39 2.72
C LEU A 451 11.72 -45.62 3.28
N LYS A 452 11.62 -46.68 2.47
CA LYS A 452 11.15 -47.99 2.95
C LYS A 452 12.09 -48.47 4.06
N PRO A 453 11.59 -49.05 5.16
CA PRO A 453 12.45 -49.70 6.14
C PRO A 453 13.27 -50.79 5.46
N SER A 454 14.60 -50.69 5.53
CA SER A 454 15.47 -51.81 5.17
C SER A 454 15.21 -52.96 6.13
N THR A 455 15.13 -54.18 5.61
CA THR A 455 14.97 -55.40 6.41
C THR A 455 16.12 -55.54 7.41
N PHE A 456 15.79 -55.95 8.63
CA PHE A 456 16.79 -56.42 9.59
C PHE A 456 17.44 -57.69 9.03
N ASP A 457 18.75 -57.65 8.81
CA ASP A 457 19.57 -58.87 8.74
C ASP A 457 20.31 -59.06 10.06
N THR A 458 20.36 -60.30 10.53
CA THR A 458 20.85 -60.65 11.86
C THR A 458 22.32 -61.09 11.82
N MET A 459 23.19 -60.47 12.62
CA MET A 459 24.27 -61.21 13.29
C MET A 459 24.86 -60.44 14.49
N SER A 460 25.52 -61.19 15.38
CA SER A 460 26.15 -60.74 16.63
C SER A 460 27.21 -61.78 17.04
N PRO A 461 27.97 -61.60 18.14
CA PRO A 461 28.39 -60.37 18.82
C PRO A 461 29.93 -60.30 18.99
N SER A 462 30.47 -59.17 19.49
CA SER A 462 31.79 -59.18 20.16
C SER A 462 31.98 -58.02 21.16
N ARG A 463 32.23 -58.43 22.43
CA ARG A 463 33.14 -57.87 23.47
C ARG A 463 33.63 -56.41 23.34
N MET A 464 33.68 -55.58 24.39
CA MET A 464 33.47 -55.72 25.86
C MET A 464 32.89 -54.38 26.39
N SER A 465 32.10 -54.33 27.48
CA SER A 465 32.54 -54.26 28.91
C SER A 465 33.63 -53.20 29.16
N ILE A 466 33.57 -52.31 30.16
CA ILE A 466 32.94 -52.42 31.50
C ILE A 466 32.17 -51.10 31.86
N ALA A 467 31.26 -51.21 32.84
CA ALA A 467 30.56 -50.11 33.55
C ALA A 467 31.52 -49.23 34.42
N SER A 468 31.13 -48.32 35.33
CA SER A 468 29.86 -48.15 36.07
C SER A 468 29.70 -46.75 36.71
N THR A 469 28.49 -46.49 37.21
CA THR A 469 28.12 -45.52 38.29
C THR A 469 28.46 -44.03 38.08
N CYS A 470 27.52 -43.09 37.97
CA CYS A 470 26.30 -42.77 38.77
C CYS A 470 26.55 -41.96 40.06
N THR A 471 25.60 -41.07 40.37
CA THR A 471 25.53 -40.13 41.51
C THR A 471 26.49 -38.93 41.45
N GLY A 472 26.12 -37.73 41.93
CA GLY A 472 24.76 -37.30 42.30
C GLY A 472 24.68 -36.11 43.27
N SER A 473 24.29 -34.93 42.76
CA SER A 473 23.75 -33.81 43.56
C SER A 473 24.78 -33.02 44.44
N PRO A 474 24.43 -31.95 45.21
CA PRO A 474 25.00 -30.63 44.89
C PRO A 474 25.52 -29.80 46.10
N SER A 475 26.02 -28.57 45.86
CA SER A 475 25.56 -27.30 46.48
C SER A 475 26.61 -26.18 46.73
N SER A 476 26.23 -24.96 46.36
CA SER A 476 26.50 -23.67 47.05
C SER A 476 27.90 -23.00 47.11
N ASN A 477 27.84 -21.66 46.97
CA ASN A 477 28.63 -20.63 47.66
C ASN A 477 30.17 -20.58 47.58
N ARG A 478 30.68 -19.48 46.97
CA ARG A 478 31.45 -18.46 47.73
C ARG A 478 31.51 -17.08 47.01
N THR A 479 31.98 -16.07 47.75
CA THR A 479 31.86 -14.64 47.43
C THR A 479 33.18 -13.89 47.72
N ARG A 480 33.31 -12.65 47.21
CA ARG A 480 34.44 -11.67 47.37
C ARG A 480 35.58 -11.89 46.37
N ARG A 481 36.26 -10.85 45.85
CA ARG A 481 36.62 -9.55 46.47
C ARG A 481 36.30 -8.29 45.63
N ARG A 482 36.40 -7.14 46.32
CA ARG A 482 36.46 -5.78 45.74
C ARG A 482 37.90 -5.43 45.32
N LEU A 483 38.03 -4.46 44.42
CA LEU A 483 39.09 -3.45 44.46
C LEU A 483 38.48 -2.10 44.03
N ALA A 484 39.00 -0.99 44.56
CA ALA A 484 38.49 0.36 44.28
C ALA A 484 39.58 1.41 44.58
N VAL A 485 39.68 2.44 43.74
CA VAL A 485 40.45 3.67 43.98
C VAL A 485 39.58 4.86 43.56
N LYS A 486 39.71 5.99 44.27
CA LYS A 486 39.03 7.27 44.02
C LYS A 486 40.05 8.40 43.89
N THR A 487 39.76 9.37 43.01
CA THR A 487 39.85 10.84 43.20
C THR A 487 39.12 11.49 42.00
N ASN A 488 38.18 12.44 42.12
CA ASN A 488 38.27 13.86 42.55
C ASN A 488 39.34 14.66 41.77
N GLN A 489 39.13 15.88 41.26
CA GLN A 489 38.03 16.88 41.22
C GLN A 489 38.13 17.64 39.85
N ARG A 490 37.29 18.57 39.35
CA ARG A 490 36.20 19.50 39.78
C ARG A 490 35.17 19.59 38.59
N ARG A 491 34.01 20.29 38.56
CA ARG A 491 33.26 21.26 39.41
C ARG A 491 33.71 22.74 39.48
N ASP A 492 33.03 23.65 38.77
CA ASP A 492 32.56 24.94 39.31
C ASP A 492 31.23 25.38 38.63
N ARG A 493 30.61 26.49 39.09
CA ARG A 493 29.23 26.91 38.76
C ARG A 493 29.07 28.44 38.63
N GLY A 494 28.08 28.86 37.83
CA GLY A 494 27.35 30.13 37.98
C GLY A 494 27.87 31.30 37.14
N VAL A 495 27.10 32.40 36.99
CA VAL A 495 25.69 32.63 37.39
C VAL A 495 25.08 33.72 36.50
N ASP A 496 23.75 33.67 36.37
CA ASP A 496 22.73 34.63 35.89
C ASP A 496 23.11 35.99 35.27
N GLY A 497 22.33 36.38 34.26
CA GLY A 497 22.22 37.72 33.67
C GLY A 497 20.89 37.90 32.97
#